data_AF-A0A7Y2HFC8-F1
#
_entry.id   AF-A0A7Y2HFC8-F1
#
_cell.length_a   1.000
_cell.length_b   1.000
_cell.length_c   1.000
_cell.angle_alpha   90.00
_cell.angle_beta   90.00
_cell.angle_gamma   90.00
#
_symmetry.space_group_name_H-M   'P 1'
#
loop_
_entity.id
_entity.type
_entity.pdbx_description
1 polymer ?
#
loop_
_entity_poly.entity_id
_entity_poly.type
_entity_poly.pdbx_seq_one_letter_code
_entity_poly.pdbx_strand_id
1 'polypeptide(L)'
;MHPDISYLGEIKKMNDSYLNRYCSCGKKAEVCEFWGPIIQRNRGVFSRKEPSDAAWYRLISTWKAIFKISNSKIISDDGRLISDIHNVLSDTKQGEQIILDSSKSLKRYVNLSQISDIEVYPILIERDLRSNLASFVKRGMGFISSYLRIVVNLKMITRYLSRHNIPYFRVRYEVFATNPDKMRTQVLNFVGLGDDVHYEQTIDAFHLLSGSPNTIEGFKKSQTIKIHNEQKDPFTKIQQRLLKLMGL
;
A
#
# COMPACT_ATOMS: atom_id res chain seq x y z
N MET A 1 4.37 -5.77 -16.69
CA MET A 1 4.91 -5.73 -15.29
C MET A 1 6.25 -6.47 -15.30
N HIS A 2 7.16 -6.26 -14.35
CA HIS A 2 8.39 -7.08 -14.29
C HIS A 2 8.01 -8.53 -13.94
N PRO A 3 8.53 -9.56 -14.63
CA PRO A 3 8.12 -10.95 -14.41
C PRO A 3 8.33 -11.43 -12.97
N ASP A 4 9.39 -10.96 -12.30
CA ASP A 4 9.69 -11.34 -10.91
C ASP A 4 8.89 -10.60 -9.83
N ILE A 5 8.01 -9.67 -10.21
CA ILE A 5 7.22 -8.88 -9.26
C ILE A 5 5.74 -9.29 -9.34
N SER A 6 5.20 -9.72 -8.21
CA SER A 6 3.79 -10.03 -8.02
C SER A 6 3.07 -8.88 -7.31
N TYR A 7 2.08 -8.25 -7.94
CA TYR A 7 1.32 -7.13 -7.36
C TYR A 7 -0.01 -7.61 -6.84
N LEU A 8 -0.16 -7.60 -5.51
CA LEU A 8 -1.34 -8.11 -4.81
C LEU A 8 -2.24 -6.99 -4.24
N GLY A 9 -1.95 -5.73 -4.58
CA GLY A 9 -2.74 -4.59 -4.13
C GLY A 9 -2.41 -4.17 -2.69
N GLU A 10 -3.42 -3.74 -1.93
CA GLU A 10 -3.26 -3.49 -0.49
C GLU A 10 -3.56 -4.79 0.26
N ILE A 11 -2.51 -5.45 0.76
CA ILE A 11 -2.64 -6.70 1.53
C ILE A 11 -3.10 -6.41 2.98
N LYS A 12 -3.07 -5.13 3.42
CA LYS A 12 -3.63 -4.74 4.73
C LYS A 12 -5.15 -4.88 4.79
N LYS A 13 -5.67 -5.17 5.98
CA LYS A 13 -7.11 -5.20 6.33
C LYS A 13 -7.89 -6.38 5.80
N MET A 14 -7.26 -7.55 5.81
CA MET A 14 -7.93 -8.84 5.67
C MET A 14 -8.91 -9.05 6.83
N ASN A 15 -10.07 -8.42 6.74
CA ASN A 15 -11.23 -8.60 7.62
C ASN A 15 -12.33 -9.35 6.84
N ASP A 16 -13.49 -9.62 7.45
CA ASP A 16 -14.62 -10.28 6.77
C ASP A 16 -15.04 -9.62 5.45
N SER A 17 -14.71 -8.34 5.21
CA SER A 17 -14.98 -7.70 3.91
C SER A 17 -14.17 -8.32 2.77
N TYR A 18 -13.00 -8.93 3.03
CA TYR A 18 -12.17 -9.59 2.02
C TYR A 18 -12.80 -10.86 1.48
N LEU A 19 -13.50 -11.62 2.33
CA LEU A 19 -14.23 -12.83 1.94
C LEU A 19 -15.23 -12.55 0.81
N ASN A 20 -15.82 -11.35 0.83
CA ASN A 20 -16.80 -10.90 -0.16
C ASN A 20 -16.21 -10.14 -1.35
N ARG A 21 -14.87 -9.99 -1.45
CA ARG A 21 -14.24 -9.29 -2.56
C ARG A 21 -14.14 -10.14 -3.82
N TYR A 22 -14.10 -9.46 -4.95
CA TYR A 22 -13.79 -10.08 -6.24
C TYR A 22 -12.30 -9.98 -6.50
N CYS A 23 -11.75 -11.09 -6.97
CA CYS A 23 -10.40 -11.17 -7.48
C CYS A 23 -10.36 -10.71 -8.95
N SER A 24 -9.25 -10.16 -9.42
CA SER A 24 -9.08 -9.74 -10.83
C SER A 24 -9.26 -10.86 -11.86
N CYS A 25 -9.21 -12.13 -11.44
CA CYS A 25 -9.58 -13.29 -12.24
C CYS A 25 -11.12 -13.44 -12.44
N GLY A 26 -11.93 -12.57 -11.84
CA GLY A 26 -13.39 -12.57 -11.94
C GLY A 26 -14.11 -13.43 -10.90
N LYS A 27 -13.38 -14.30 -10.18
CA LYS A 27 -13.92 -15.15 -9.11
C LYS A 27 -13.98 -14.39 -7.77
N LYS A 28 -14.87 -14.79 -6.85
CA LYS A 28 -14.82 -14.32 -5.45
C LYS A 28 -13.52 -14.80 -4.79
N ALA A 29 -13.00 -14.04 -3.83
CA ALA A 29 -11.74 -14.33 -3.17
C ALA A 29 -11.69 -15.75 -2.56
N GLU A 30 -12.76 -16.19 -1.91
CA GLU A 30 -12.86 -17.53 -1.28
C GLU A 30 -12.74 -18.71 -2.26
N VAL A 31 -13.19 -18.53 -3.51
CA VAL A 31 -13.17 -19.57 -4.56
C VAL A 31 -12.13 -19.29 -5.65
N CYS A 32 -11.28 -18.28 -5.43
CA CYS A 32 -10.16 -18.00 -6.30
C CYS A 32 -9.06 -19.02 -6.05
N GLU A 33 -8.46 -19.58 -7.10
CA GLU A 33 -7.38 -20.58 -6.97
C GLU A 33 -6.18 -20.05 -6.17
N PHE A 34 -5.84 -18.76 -6.35
CA PHE A 34 -4.81 -18.10 -5.55
C PHE A 34 -5.25 -17.77 -4.11
N TRP A 35 -6.34 -17.01 -3.93
CA TRP A 35 -6.72 -16.51 -2.59
C TRP A 35 -7.44 -17.53 -1.71
N GLY A 36 -8.17 -18.48 -2.29
CA GLY A 36 -8.96 -19.47 -1.57
C GLY A 36 -8.13 -20.25 -0.54
N PRO A 37 -7.01 -20.87 -0.94
CA PRO A 37 -6.12 -21.56 -0.01
C PRO A 37 -5.57 -20.64 1.10
N ILE A 38 -5.16 -19.42 0.76
CA ILE A 38 -4.62 -18.43 1.71
C ILE A 38 -5.69 -18.05 2.74
N ILE A 39 -6.91 -17.78 2.27
CA ILE A 39 -8.06 -17.44 3.12
C ILE A 39 -8.42 -18.59 4.05
N GLN A 40 -8.48 -19.82 3.52
CA GLN A 40 -8.83 -21.00 4.31
C GLN A 40 -7.85 -21.23 5.46
N ARG A 41 -6.53 -21.10 5.21
CA ARG A 41 -5.48 -21.27 6.24
C ARG A 41 -5.48 -20.15 7.28
N ASN A 42 -5.91 -18.95 6.89
CA ASN A 42 -5.84 -17.75 7.73
C ASN A 42 -7.21 -17.27 8.22
N ARG A 43 -8.28 -18.08 8.14
CA ARG A 43 -9.65 -17.65 8.45
C ARG A 43 -9.79 -16.96 9.81
N GLY A 44 -9.06 -17.43 10.82
CA GLY A 44 -9.03 -16.81 12.15
C GLY A 44 -8.40 -15.40 12.19
N VAL A 45 -7.48 -15.10 11.27
CA VAL A 45 -6.94 -13.74 11.06
C VAL A 45 -8.00 -12.88 10.37
N PHE A 46 -8.65 -13.42 9.33
CA PHE A 46 -9.67 -12.71 8.56
C PHE A 46 -10.92 -12.33 9.37
N SER A 47 -11.29 -13.13 10.39
CA SER A 47 -12.49 -12.87 11.19
C SER A 47 -12.28 -11.94 12.39
N ARG A 48 -11.06 -11.44 12.62
CA ARG A 48 -10.82 -10.46 13.69
C ARG A 48 -11.35 -9.10 13.26
N LYS A 49 -12.41 -8.63 13.94
CA LYS A 49 -12.83 -7.22 13.88
C LYS A 49 -11.71 -6.37 14.48
N GLU A 50 -11.00 -5.60 13.65
CA GLU A 50 -10.15 -4.54 14.19
C GLU A 50 -11.03 -3.61 15.04
N PRO A 51 -10.57 -3.20 16.25
CA PRO A 51 -11.27 -2.21 17.03
C PRO A 51 -11.53 -0.98 16.15
N SER A 52 -12.79 -0.56 16.11
CA SER A 52 -13.30 0.45 15.18
C SER A 52 -12.43 1.71 15.22
N ASP A 53 -11.59 1.88 14.20
CA ASP A 53 -11.03 3.09 13.57
C ASP A 53 -10.88 4.40 14.36
N ALA A 54 -10.77 4.35 15.69
CA ALA A 54 -10.49 5.53 16.47
C ALA A 54 -9.07 5.95 16.09
N ALA A 55 -8.93 7.07 15.38
CA ALA A 55 -7.67 7.54 14.83
C ALA A 55 -6.57 7.60 15.92
N TRP A 56 -6.97 7.84 17.16
CA TRP A 56 -6.11 7.81 18.34
C TRP A 56 -5.54 6.41 18.64
N TYR A 57 -6.32 5.33 18.52
CA TYR A 57 -5.84 3.95 18.71
C TYR A 57 -4.79 3.57 17.67
N ARG A 58 -4.98 4.00 16.41
CA ARG A 58 -3.97 3.83 15.35
C ARG A 58 -2.70 4.59 15.66
N LEU A 59 -2.83 5.81 16.18
CA LEU A 59 -1.69 6.63 16.56
C LEU A 59 -0.95 6.00 17.74
N ILE A 60 -1.64 5.63 18.82
CA ILE A 60 -1.04 4.99 20.00
C ILE A 60 -0.42 3.62 19.66
N SER A 61 -1.07 2.78 18.87
CA SER A 61 -0.50 1.49 18.47
C SER A 61 0.74 1.66 17.59
N THR A 62 0.74 2.64 16.69
CA THR A 62 1.93 3.00 15.90
C THR A 62 3.03 3.50 16.82
N TRP A 63 2.72 4.34 17.80
CA TRP A 63 3.69 4.78 18.81
C TRP A 63 4.25 3.61 19.62
N LYS A 64 3.42 2.71 20.16
CA LYS A 64 3.88 1.52 20.88
C LYS A 64 4.82 0.66 20.03
N ALA A 65 4.52 0.49 18.74
CA ALA A 65 5.38 -0.21 17.79
C ALA A 65 6.71 0.51 17.54
N ILE A 66 6.68 1.84 17.40
CA ILE A 66 7.89 2.68 17.22
C ILE A 66 8.80 2.62 18.44
N PHE A 67 8.23 2.71 19.65
CA PHE A 67 8.99 2.83 20.89
C PHE A 67 9.49 1.49 21.43
N LYS A 68 9.40 0.40 20.65
CA LYS A 68 9.82 -0.96 21.03
C LYS A 68 9.39 -1.29 22.47
N ILE A 69 8.15 -0.97 22.84
CA ILE A 69 7.60 -1.46 24.12
C ILE A 69 7.47 -2.97 23.92
N SER A 70 8.54 -3.64 24.33
CA SER A 70 8.76 -5.08 24.31
C SER A 70 7.48 -5.79 24.66
N ASN A 71 6.96 -6.59 23.74
CA ASN A 71 6.13 -7.72 24.08
C ASN A 71 6.22 -8.76 22.96
N SER A 72 7.13 -9.70 23.21
CA SER A 72 7.19 -11.09 22.73
C SER A 72 7.20 -11.36 21.22
N LYS A 73 7.81 -12.50 20.86
CA LYS A 73 7.75 -13.16 19.54
C LYS A 73 6.31 -13.58 19.21
N ILE A 74 5.37 -12.65 19.16
CA ILE A 74 4.14 -12.89 18.45
C ILE A 74 4.56 -12.89 16.99
N ILE A 75 4.69 -14.07 16.40
CA ILE A 75 4.63 -14.21 14.94
C ILE A 75 3.34 -13.49 14.58
N SER A 76 3.49 -12.27 14.07
CA SER A 76 2.35 -11.44 13.76
C SER A 76 1.53 -12.19 12.71
N ASP A 77 0.21 -12.07 12.77
CA ASP A 77 -0.66 -12.66 11.74
C ASP A 77 -0.20 -12.28 10.32
N ASP A 78 0.45 -11.12 10.17
CA ASP A 78 1.11 -10.66 8.94
C ASP A 78 2.20 -11.62 8.43
N GLY A 79 3.05 -12.16 9.32
CA GLY A 79 4.13 -13.06 8.91
C GLY A 79 3.63 -14.40 8.41
N ARG A 80 2.63 -14.97 9.09
CA ARG A 80 1.94 -16.17 8.61
C ARG A 80 1.28 -15.91 7.26
N LEU A 81 0.57 -14.78 7.12
CA LEU A 81 -0.10 -14.41 5.89
C LEU A 81 0.89 -14.27 4.71
N ILE A 82 2.01 -13.57 4.89
CA ILE A 82 3.00 -13.43 3.81
C ILE A 82 3.65 -14.76 3.47
N SER A 83 3.95 -15.60 4.46
CA SER A 83 4.45 -16.96 4.21
C SER A 83 3.46 -17.79 3.39
N ASP A 84 2.16 -17.74 3.71
CA ASP A 84 1.13 -18.43 2.93
C ASP A 84 0.98 -17.87 1.51
N ILE A 85 1.07 -16.55 1.34
CA ILE A 85 1.11 -15.90 0.02
C ILE A 85 2.31 -16.40 -0.79
N HIS A 86 3.50 -16.40 -0.19
CA HIS A 86 4.73 -16.83 -0.84
C HIS A 86 4.66 -18.30 -1.26
N ASN A 87 4.13 -19.17 -0.41
CA ASN A 87 3.95 -20.60 -0.74
C ASN A 87 3.03 -20.79 -1.95
N VAL A 88 1.88 -20.12 -1.97
CA VAL A 88 0.96 -20.21 -3.12
C VAL A 88 1.55 -19.58 -4.38
N LEU A 89 2.31 -18.48 -4.26
CA LEU A 89 3.04 -17.91 -5.40
C LEU A 89 4.08 -18.88 -5.96
N SER A 90 4.87 -19.52 -5.10
CA SER A 90 5.90 -20.48 -5.49
C SER A 90 5.30 -21.71 -6.20
N ASP A 91 4.12 -22.15 -5.77
CA ASP A 91 3.41 -23.27 -6.39
C ASP A 91 2.80 -22.89 -7.76
N THR A 92 2.42 -21.63 -7.94
CA THR A 92 1.73 -21.16 -9.15
C THR A 92 2.66 -20.56 -10.20
N LYS A 93 3.86 -20.10 -9.80
CA LYS A 93 4.82 -19.45 -10.68
C LYS A 93 6.24 -19.85 -10.34
N GLN A 94 6.98 -20.26 -11.37
CA GLN A 94 8.43 -20.41 -11.28
C GLN A 94 9.08 -19.02 -11.41
N GLY A 95 9.83 -18.60 -10.40
CA GLY A 95 10.78 -17.49 -10.51
C GLY A 95 10.35 -16.15 -9.89
N GLU A 96 9.11 -15.98 -9.42
CA GLU A 96 8.72 -14.74 -8.75
C GLU A 96 9.33 -14.64 -7.34
N GLN A 97 10.11 -13.59 -7.11
CA GLN A 97 10.84 -13.39 -5.85
C GLN A 97 10.33 -12.19 -5.05
N ILE A 98 9.57 -11.27 -5.67
CA ILE A 98 9.20 -10.00 -5.04
C ILE A 98 7.68 -9.82 -4.98
N ILE A 99 7.17 -9.60 -3.77
CA ILE A 99 5.77 -9.23 -3.54
C ILE A 99 5.66 -7.72 -3.40
N LEU A 100 4.89 -7.07 -4.29
CA LEU A 100 4.57 -5.65 -4.18
C LEU A 100 3.30 -5.43 -3.36
N ASP A 101 3.47 -4.87 -2.15
CA ASP A 101 2.39 -4.49 -1.24
C ASP A 101 2.20 -2.96 -1.19
N SER A 102 1.04 -2.47 -1.64
CA SER A 102 0.72 -1.04 -1.69
C SER A 102 0.13 -0.47 -0.38
N SER A 103 0.21 -1.22 0.71
CA SER A 103 -0.32 -0.86 2.02
C SER A 103 0.35 0.37 2.64
N LYS A 104 -0.45 1.42 2.86
CA LYS A 104 0.00 2.70 3.42
C LYS A 104 0.05 2.73 4.96
N SER A 105 0.81 1.83 5.60
CA SER A 105 0.84 1.70 7.07
C SER A 105 2.25 1.47 7.62
N LEU A 106 2.75 2.38 8.46
CA LEU A 106 4.02 2.21 9.17
C LEU A 106 4.01 0.97 10.05
N LYS A 107 2.92 0.71 10.78
CA LYS A 107 2.78 -0.49 11.61
C LYS A 107 3.00 -1.77 10.81
N ARG A 108 2.48 -1.82 9.58
CA ARG A 108 2.66 -2.97 8.70
C ARG A 108 4.11 -3.14 8.28
N TYR A 109 4.79 -2.05 7.92
CA TYR A 109 6.23 -2.09 7.68
C TYR A 109 6.99 -2.65 8.90
N VAL A 110 6.71 -2.15 10.11
CA VAL A 110 7.37 -2.63 11.33
C VAL A 110 7.13 -4.13 11.54
N ASN A 111 5.90 -4.60 11.38
CA ASN A 111 5.56 -6.03 11.52
C ASN A 111 6.31 -6.89 10.50
N LEU A 112 6.34 -6.45 9.23
CA LEU A 112 7.01 -7.20 8.16
C LEU A 112 8.53 -7.23 8.36
N SER A 113 9.12 -6.12 8.80
CA SER A 113 10.57 -6.03 9.06
C SER A 113 11.08 -6.91 10.21
N GLN A 114 10.17 -7.50 10.99
CA GLN A 114 10.52 -8.41 12.09
C GLN A 114 10.54 -9.89 11.65
N ILE A 115 10.14 -10.20 10.42
CA ILE A 115 10.16 -11.55 9.88
C ILE A 115 11.57 -11.81 9.34
N SER A 116 12.26 -12.84 9.85
CA SER A 116 13.66 -13.12 9.50
C SER A 116 13.87 -13.52 8.05
N ASP A 117 12.85 -14.09 7.42
CA ASP A 117 12.96 -14.75 6.12
C ASP A 117 12.50 -13.84 4.97
N ILE A 118 12.23 -12.56 5.26
CA ILE A 118 11.73 -11.59 4.29
C ILE A 118 12.55 -10.31 4.39
N GLU A 119 13.06 -9.87 3.25
CA GLU A 119 13.63 -8.54 3.12
C GLU A 119 12.54 -7.55 2.67
N VAL A 120 12.46 -6.40 3.34
CA VAL A 120 11.43 -5.40 3.08
C VAL A 120 12.07 -4.13 2.55
N TYR A 121 11.72 -3.79 1.30
CA TYR A 121 12.19 -2.60 0.59
C TYR A 121 11.14 -1.47 0.64
N PRO A 122 11.24 -0.49 1.55
CA PRO A 122 10.24 0.56 1.66
C PRO A 122 10.35 1.58 0.52
N ILE A 123 9.23 1.79 -0.18
CA ILE A 123 9.06 2.86 -1.17
C ILE A 123 8.14 3.93 -0.59
N LEU A 124 8.69 5.10 -0.28
CA LEU A 124 7.94 6.24 0.25
C LEU A 124 7.39 7.09 -0.90
N ILE A 125 6.13 6.88 -1.23
CA ILE A 125 5.42 7.69 -2.23
C ILE A 125 4.85 8.94 -1.56
N GLU A 126 5.32 10.09 -2.02
CA GLU A 126 4.83 11.41 -1.63
C GLU A 126 3.99 12.00 -2.75
N ARG A 127 2.99 12.79 -2.37
CA ARG A 127 2.14 13.51 -3.31
C ARG A 127 2.03 14.95 -2.82
N ASP A 128 1.82 15.87 -3.76
CA ASP A 128 1.41 17.22 -3.47
C ASP A 128 0.28 17.24 -2.41
N LEU A 129 0.47 18.05 -1.37
CA LEU A 129 -0.38 18.04 -0.19
C LEU A 129 -1.79 18.55 -0.53
N ARG A 130 -1.92 19.53 -1.43
CA ARG A 130 -3.22 20.04 -1.90
C ARG A 130 -3.98 18.93 -2.63
N SER A 131 -3.32 18.23 -3.55
CA SER A 131 -3.90 17.12 -4.31
C SER A 131 -4.33 15.96 -3.42
N ASN A 132 -3.53 15.66 -2.39
CA ASN A 132 -3.86 14.62 -1.42
C ASN A 132 -5.09 15.04 -0.58
N LEU A 133 -5.06 16.25 -0.01
CA LEU A 133 -6.19 16.81 0.75
C LEU A 133 -7.49 16.83 -0.04
N ALA A 134 -7.43 17.26 -1.30
CA ALA A 134 -8.56 17.26 -2.21
C ALA A 134 -9.23 15.87 -2.30
N SER A 135 -8.43 14.81 -2.35
CA SER A 135 -8.94 13.43 -2.37
C SER A 135 -9.65 13.05 -1.08
N PHE A 136 -9.14 13.49 0.08
CA PHE A 136 -9.78 13.25 1.36
C PHE A 136 -11.11 14.01 1.51
N VAL A 137 -11.13 15.30 1.14
CA VAL A 137 -12.33 16.15 1.20
C VAL A 137 -13.44 15.62 0.29
N LYS A 138 -13.10 15.18 -0.94
CA LYS A 138 -14.06 14.55 -1.86
C LYS A 138 -14.69 13.27 -1.31
N ARG A 139 -14.04 12.60 -0.35
CA ARG A 139 -14.56 11.42 0.36
C ARG A 139 -15.33 11.79 1.62
N GLY A 140 -15.66 13.06 1.82
CA GLY A 140 -16.40 13.56 2.99
C GLY A 140 -15.55 13.68 4.26
N MET A 141 -14.22 13.58 4.19
CA MET A 141 -13.37 13.74 5.36
C MET A 141 -13.11 15.22 5.67
N GLY A 142 -13.05 15.58 6.96
CA GLY A 142 -12.79 16.94 7.40
C GLY A 142 -11.43 17.47 6.92
N PHE A 143 -11.39 18.74 6.49
CA PHE A 143 -10.19 19.35 5.92
C PHE A 143 -9.00 19.36 6.90
N ILE A 144 -9.20 19.93 8.10
CA ILE A 144 -8.14 20.09 9.11
C ILE A 144 -7.66 18.71 9.61
N SER A 145 -8.58 17.79 9.89
CA SER A 145 -8.23 16.45 10.34
C SER A 145 -7.47 15.66 9.27
N SER A 146 -7.82 15.84 8.00
CA SER A 146 -7.08 15.23 6.87
C SER A 146 -5.68 15.84 6.72
N TYR A 147 -5.55 17.16 6.85
CA TYR A 147 -4.26 17.85 6.80
C TYR A 147 -3.31 17.33 7.88
N LEU A 148 -3.76 17.38 9.14
CA LEU A 148 -2.97 16.90 10.27
C LEU A 148 -2.61 15.44 10.10
N ARG A 149 -3.55 14.60 9.65
CA ARG A 149 -3.30 13.18 9.39
C ARG A 149 -2.20 12.96 8.36
N ILE A 150 -2.23 13.68 7.23
CA ILE A 150 -1.22 13.52 6.17
C ILE A 150 0.16 13.96 6.68
N VAL A 151 0.25 15.16 7.26
CA VAL A 151 1.51 15.74 7.74
C VAL A 151 2.11 14.91 8.87
N VAL A 152 1.30 14.53 9.87
CA VAL A 152 1.76 13.71 10.99
C VAL A 152 2.22 12.34 10.49
N ASN A 153 1.45 11.69 9.61
CA ASN A 153 1.84 10.38 9.09
C ASN A 153 3.16 10.42 8.31
N LEU A 154 3.34 11.40 7.41
CA LEU A 154 4.58 11.55 6.65
C LEU A 154 5.78 11.85 7.55
N LYS A 155 5.61 12.75 8.53
CA LYS A 155 6.66 13.09 9.50
C LYS A 155 7.03 11.89 10.37
N MET A 156 6.05 11.11 10.83
CA MET A 156 6.29 9.90 11.61
C MET A 156 7.05 8.85 10.81
N ILE A 157 6.60 8.55 9.58
CA ILE A 157 7.28 7.57 8.70
C ILE A 157 8.72 8.00 8.44
N THR A 158 8.93 9.24 8.00
CA THR A 158 10.27 9.75 7.67
C THR A 158 11.19 9.72 8.89
N ARG A 159 10.69 10.16 10.06
CA ARG A 159 11.45 10.13 11.31
C ARG A 159 11.79 8.71 11.74
N TYR A 160 10.86 7.77 11.57
CA TYR A 160 11.09 6.36 11.89
C TYR A 160 12.19 5.77 11.01
N LEU A 161 12.05 5.91 9.67
CA LEU A 161 13.04 5.39 8.70
C LEU A 161 14.43 5.99 8.97
N SER A 162 14.51 7.31 9.20
CA SER A 162 15.78 7.99 9.48
C SER A 162 16.39 7.57 10.81
N ARG A 163 15.58 7.48 11.89
CA ARG A 163 16.08 7.10 13.23
C ARG A 163 16.66 5.69 13.26
N HIS A 164 16.15 4.80 12.42
CA HIS A 164 16.57 3.40 12.34
C HIS A 164 17.55 3.13 11.20
N ASN A 165 18.03 4.16 10.48
CA ASN A 165 18.93 4.02 9.32
C ASN A 165 18.41 3.02 8.28
N ILE A 166 17.10 3.00 8.07
CA ILE A 166 16.46 2.08 7.12
C ILE A 166 16.60 2.68 5.73
N PRO A 167 17.23 1.98 4.76
CA PRO A 167 17.26 2.44 3.38
C PRO A 167 15.84 2.45 2.80
N TYR A 168 15.47 3.55 2.15
CA TYR A 168 14.16 3.69 1.51
C TYR A 168 14.26 4.50 0.22
N PHE A 169 13.41 4.18 -0.75
CA PHE A 169 13.32 4.92 -2.00
C PHE A 169 12.17 5.94 -1.95
N ARG A 170 12.49 7.22 -2.13
CA ARG A 170 11.51 8.30 -2.07
C ARG A 170 11.04 8.67 -3.47
N VAL A 171 9.72 8.57 -3.70
CA VAL A 171 9.10 8.88 -4.99
C VAL A 171 8.13 10.04 -4.82
N ARG A 172 8.34 11.13 -5.58
CA ARG A 172 7.30 12.15 -5.75
C ARG A 172 6.36 11.71 -6.86
N TYR A 173 5.07 11.62 -6.55
CA TYR A 173 4.03 11.18 -7.49
C TYR A 173 4.03 12.02 -8.77
N GLU A 174 4.21 13.33 -8.67
CA GLU A 174 4.21 14.22 -9.84
C GLU A 174 5.42 13.96 -10.75
N VAL A 175 6.57 13.62 -10.17
CA VAL A 175 7.77 13.24 -10.92
C VAL A 175 7.58 11.87 -11.57
N PHE A 176 7.02 10.91 -10.84
CA PHE A 176 6.68 9.59 -11.38
C PHE A 176 5.67 9.70 -12.53
N ALA A 177 4.66 10.55 -12.40
CA ALA A 177 3.63 10.72 -13.42
C ALA A 177 4.15 11.42 -14.70
N THR A 178 5.17 12.27 -14.58
CA THR A 178 5.81 12.93 -15.73
C THR A 178 6.89 12.07 -16.38
N ASN A 179 7.59 11.23 -15.60
CA ASN A 179 8.70 10.41 -16.07
C ASN A 179 8.63 8.99 -15.49
N PRO A 180 7.59 8.19 -15.83
CA PRO A 180 7.33 6.90 -15.20
C PRO A 180 8.44 5.88 -15.50
N ASP A 181 8.98 5.87 -16.71
CA ASP A 181 10.03 4.90 -17.11
C ASP A 181 11.31 5.12 -16.30
N LYS A 182 11.79 6.37 -16.23
CA LYS A 182 12.98 6.72 -15.44
C LYS A 182 12.82 6.34 -13.96
N MET A 183 11.68 6.69 -13.37
CA MET A 183 11.45 6.41 -11.95
C MET A 183 11.27 4.91 -11.69
N ARG A 184 10.67 4.17 -12.64
CA ARG A 184 10.56 2.71 -12.58
C ARG A 184 11.94 2.06 -12.58
N THR A 185 12.83 2.45 -13.49
CA THR A 185 14.23 1.99 -13.53
C THR A 185 14.93 2.21 -12.19
N GLN A 186 14.78 3.40 -11.60
CA GLN A 186 15.37 3.69 -10.29
C GLN A 186 14.78 2.82 -9.15
N VAL A 187 13.48 2.53 -9.18
CA VAL A 187 12.85 1.61 -8.21
C VAL A 187 13.38 0.18 -8.38
N LEU A 188 13.51 -0.29 -9.62
CA LEU A 188 14.02 -1.64 -9.90
C LEU A 188 15.47 -1.82 -9.43
N ASN A 189 16.31 -0.82 -9.70
CA ASN A 189 17.67 -0.79 -9.16
C ASN A 189 17.71 -0.77 -7.63
N PHE A 190 16.79 -0.04 -7.00
CA PHE A 190 16.69 -0.01 -5.53
C PHE A 190 16.33 -1.37 -4.93
N VAL A 191 15.53 -2.19 -5.63
CA VAL A 191 15.16 -3.54 -5.19
C VAL A 191 16.07 -4.64 -5.76
N GLY A 192 17.18 -4.27 -6.42
CA GLY A 192 18.17 -5.22 -6.92
C GLY A 192 17.82 -5.94 -8.23
N LEU A 193 16.80 -5.50 -8.97
CA LEU A 193 16.37 -6.15 -10.22
C LEU A 193 17.08 -5.63 -11.49
N GLY A 194 17.83 -4.52 -11.39
CA GLY A 194 18.57 -3.96 -12.54
C GLY A 194 17.70 -3.26 -13.58
N ASP A 195 18.33 -2.92 -14.72
CA ASP A 195 17.72 -2.12 -15.81
C ASP A 195 17.15 -2.97 -16.97
N ASP A 196 17.46 -4.27 -17.00
CA ASP A 196 17.50 -5.05 -18.25
C ASP A 196 16.21 -5.82 -18.56
N VAL A 197 15.05 -5.19 -18.37
CA VAL A 197 13.76 -5.90 -18.44
C VAL A 197 12.85 -5.32 -19.48
N HIS A 198 12.53 -6.14 -20.49
CA HIS A 198 11.43 -5.89 -21.41
C HIS A 198 10.10 -5.98 -20.66
N TYR A 199 9.41 -4.84 -20.57
CA TYR A 199 8.12 -4.78 -19.92
C TYR A 199 7.04 -5.30 -20.86
N GLU A 200 6.32 -6.33 -20.41
CA GLU A 200 5.03 -6.63 -21.01
C GLU A 200 4.02 -5.52 -20.63
N GLN A 201 3.39 -4.94 -21.65
CA GLN A 201 2.36 -3.91 -21.51
C GLN A 201 1.07 -4.44 -20.88
N THR A 202 0.87 -5.76 -20.91
CA THR A 202 -0.24 -6.41 -20.24
C THR A 202 0.10 -6.57 -18.77
N ILE A 203 -0.57 -5.77 -17.93
CA ILE A 203 -0.75 -6.13 -16.53
C ILE A 203 -1.76 -7.29 -16.57
N ASP A 204 -1.27 -8.51 -16.69
CA ASP A 204 -2.05 -9.65 -16.22
C ASP A 204 -2.21 -9.45 -14.73
N ALA A 205 -3.30 -8.79 -14.35
CA ALA A 205 -3.60 -8.41 -13.00
C ALA A 205 -3.67 -9.69 -12.17
N PHE A 206 -2.54 -10.02 -11.52
CA PHE A 206 -2.40 -11.27 -10.80
C PHE A 206 -3.17 -11.15 -9.50
N HIS A 207 -4.37 -11.71 -9.52
CA HIS A 207 -5.25 -11.84 -8.39
C HIS A 207 -5.43 -10.59 -7.51
N LEU A 208 -5.58 -9.39 -8.08
CA LEU A 208 -5.88 -8.19 -7.29
C LEU A 208 -7.27 -8.28 -6.67
N LEU A 209 -7.35 -8.09 -5.34
CA LEU A 209 -8.63 -8.03 -4.64
C LEU A 209 -9.27 -6.65 -4.76
N SER A 210 -10.52 -6.63 -5.22
CA SER A 210 -11.32 -5.45 -5.46
C SER A 210 -12.65 -5.52 -4.73
N GLY A 211 -13.18 -4.36 -4.32
CA GLY A 211 -14.51 -4.26 -3.73
C GLY A 211 -15.65 -4.53 -4.73
N SER A 212 -15.41 -4.41 -6.04
CA SER A 212 -16.42 -4.67 -7.07
C SER A 212 -15.81 -5.11 -8.41
N PRO A 213 -16.57 -5.85 -9.25
CA PRO A 213 -16.16 -6.18 -10.61
C PRO A 213 -15.82 -4.95 -11.47
N ASN A 214 -16.59 -3.87 -11.37
CA ASN A 214 -16.37 -2.64 -12.13
C ASN A 214 -15.02 -1.99 -11.81
N THR A 215 -14.53 -2.12 -10.58
CA THR A 215 -13.23 -1.57 -10.19
C THR A 215 -12.08 -2.40 -10.82
N ILE A 216 -12.27 -3.71 -11.02
CA ILE A 216 -11.31 -4.58 -11.74
C ILE A 216 -11.19 -4.12 -13.19
N GLU A 217 -12.32 -3.88 -13.87
CA GLU A 217 -12.29 -3.32 -15.22
C GLU A 217 -11.59 -1.96 -15.25
N GLY A 218 -11.81 -1.13 -14.23
CA GLY A 218 -11.09 0.13 -14.06
C GLY A 218 -9.57 -0.06 -14.01
N PHE A 219 -9.07 -1.05 -13.28
CA PHE A 219 -7.64 -1.37 -13.24
C PHE A 219 -7.12 -1.88 -14.59
N LYS A 220 -7.89 -2.70 -15.31
CA LYS A 220 -7.51 -3.18 -16.65
C LYS A 220 -7.48 -2.05 -17.69
N LYS A 221 -8.42 -1.11 -17.61
CA LYS A 221 -8.56 0.01 -18.55
C LYS A 221 -7.64 1.20 -18.23
N SER A 222 -7.32 1.43 -16.96
CA SER A 222 -6.54 2.59 -16.51
C SER A 222 -5.04 2.35 -16.59
N GLN A 223 -4.48 2.35 -17.79
CA GLN A 223 -3.02 2.29 -17.98
C GLN A 223 -2.32 3.66 -17.88
N THR A 224 -3.06 4.75 -18.12
CA THR A 224 -2.49 6.10 -18.05
C THR A 224 -2.48 6.66 -16.64
N ILE A 225 -1.29 6.94 -16.12
CA ILE A 225 -1.09 7.76 -14.92
C ILE A 225 -1.53 9.18 -15.27
N LYS A 226 -2.63 9.65 -14.66
CA LYS A 226 -3.15 11.00 -14.91
C LYS A 226 -2.60 11.98 -13.89
N ILE A 227 -1.90 13.00 -14.35
CA ILE A 227 -1.59 14.17 -13.52
C ILE A 227 -2.88 14.97 -13.36
N HIS A 228 -3.36 15.10 -12.13
CA HIS A 228 -4.58 15.84 -11.81
C HIS A 228 -4.36 17.37 -11.80
N ASN A 229 -3.79 17.94 -12.86
CA ASN A 229 -3.52 19.39 -12.93
C ASN A 229 -4.76 20.23 -13.28
N GLU A 230 -5.83 19.62 -13.83
CA GLU A 230 -6.93 20.38 -14.46
C GLU A 230 -8.21 20.48 -13.62
N GLN A 231 -8.27 19.89 -12.43
CA GLN A 231 -9.49 19.99 -11.63
C GLN A 231 -9.59 21.34 -10.91
N LYS A 232 -10.76 21.99 -11.07
CA LYS A 232 -11.17 23.14 -10.25
C LYS A 232 -10.84 22.88 -8.79
N ASP A 233 -10.27 23.88 -8.13
CA ASP A 233 -9.87 23.80 -6.74
C ASP A 233 -11.08 23.36 -5.88
N PRO A 234 -11.04 22.18 -5.25
CA PRO A 234 -12.16 21.69 -4.46
C PRO A 234 -12.26 22.39 -3.10
N PHE A 235 -11.33 23.31 -2.79
CA PHE A 235 -11.29 24.01 -1.53
C PHE A 235 -12.14 25.26 -1.53
N THR A 236 -12.80 25.52 -0.38
CA THR A 236 -13.48 26.79 -0.15
C THR A 236 -12.46 27.93 -0.04
N LYS A 237 -12.89 29.19 -0.22
CA LYS A 237 -12.01 30.37 -0.05
C LYS A 237 -11.31 30.40 1.31
N ILE A 238 -11.98 29.92 2.37
CA ILE A 238 -11.41 29.83 3.72
C ILE A 238 -10.30 28.77 3.75
N GLN A 239 -10.54 27.58 3.19
CA GLN A 239 -9.55 26.52 3.09
C GLN A 239 -8.32 26.95 2.27
N GLN A 240 -8.52 27.66 1.16
CA GLN A 240 -7.43 28.23 0.36
C GLN A 240 -6.57 29.22 1.17
N ARG A 241 -7.19 30.08 1.97
CA ARG A 241 -6.46 30.99 2.88
C ARG A 241 -5.67 30.22 3.92
N LEU A 242 -6.25 29.17 4.51
CA LEU A 242 -5.54 28.30 5.46
C LEU A 242 -4.34 27.60 4.81
N LEU A 243 -4.49 27.08 3.59
CA LEU A 243 -3.36 26.47 2.85
C LEU A 243 -2.22 27.47 2.67
N LYS A 244 -2.52 28.70 2.25
CA LYS A 244 -1.51 29.77 2.13
C LYS A 244 -0.82 30.07 3.46
N LEU A 245 -1.57 30.15 4.57
CA LEU A 245 -1.01 30.35 5.90
C LEU A 245 -0.12 29.19 6.36
N MET A 246 -0.40 27.98 5.89
CA MET A 246 0.41 26.78 6.15
C MET A 246 1.64 26.66 5.22
N GLY A 247 1.87 27.64 4.34
CA GLY A 247 2.99 27.63 3.39
C GLY A 247 2.80 26.68 2.21
N LEU A 248 1.54 26.35 1.88
CA LEU A 248 1.19 25.50 0.74
C LEU A 248 0.66 26.29 -0.44
#